data_AF-A0A968SK19-F1
#
_entry.id   AF-A0A968SK19-F1
#
_cell.length_a   1.000
_cell.length_b   1.000
_cell.length_c   1.000
_cell.angle_alpha   90.00
_cell.angle_beta   90.00
_cell.angle_gamma   90.00
#
_symmetry.space_group_name_H-M   'P 1'
#
loop_
_entity.id
_entity.type
_entity.pdbx_description
1 polymer ?
#
loop_
_entity_poly.entity_id
_entity_poly.type
_entity_poly.pdbx_seq_one_letter_code
_entity_poly.pdbx_strand_id
1 'polypeptide(L)'
;PGVLTPEMVRSMAEDPVVFAMANPIPEIQPELVKNDVAVMATGRSDYANQINNVLAFPGVFRGAIDCRASEITPNMCLEAAYAIASLINPAELTKEYVIPSVFDKRVATVVAAAVQRAARQDGIAKL
;
A
#
# COMPACT_ATOMS: atom_id res chain seq x y z
N PRO A 1 3.90 -10.04 -17.68
CA PRO A 1 4.05 -8.80 -18.50
C PRO A 1 3.06 -8.83 -19.67
N GLY A 2 2.45 -7.69 -20.01
CA GLY A 2 1.58 -7.56 -21.19
C GLY A 2 0.23 -8.28 -21.08
N VAL A 3 -0.27 -8.48 -19.86
CA VAL A 3 -1.57 -9.14 -19.61
C VAL A 3 -2.72 -8.13 -19.67
N LEU A 4 -2.43 -6.87 -19.33
CA LEU A 4 -3.37 -5.75 -19.44
C LEU A 4 -2.98 -4.87 -20.64
N THR A 5 -3.94 -4.57 -21.52
CA THR A 5 -3.71 -3.74 -22.72
C THR A 5 -4.25 -2.31 -22.54
N PRO A 6 -3.78 -1.32 -23.33
CA PRO A 6 -4.33 0.04 -23.28
C PRO A 6 -5.83 0.11 -23.58
N GLU A 7 -6.34 -0.75 -24.47
CA GLU A 7 -7.77 -0.82 -24.80
C GLU A 7 -8.59 -1.27 -23.60
N MET A 8 -8.09 -2.23 -22.81
CA MET A 8 -8.73 -2.64 -21.56
C MET A 8 -8.80 -1.47 -20.58
N VAL A 9 -7.72 -0.70 -20.43
CA VAL A 9 -7.69 0.48 -19.54
C VAL A 9 -8.67 1.56 -20.01
N ARG A 10 -8.67 1.89 -21.30
CA ARG A 10 -9.60 2.89 -21.87
C ARG A 10 -11.07 2.47 -21.83
N SER A 11 -11.35 1.18 -21.66
CA SER A 11 -12.72 0.66 -21.50
C SER A 11 -13.26 0.77 -20.07
N MET A 12 -12.42 1.16 -19.10
CA MET A 12 -12.83 1.35 -17.71
C MET A 12 -13.73 2.58 -17.56
N ALA A 13 -14.28 2.75 -16.36
CA ALA A 13 -15.02 3.95 -15.97
C ALA A 13 -14.14 5.21 -16.04
N GLU A 14 -14.79 6.38 -15.97
CA GLU A 14 -14.11 7.67 -15.84
C GLU A 14 -13.18 7.68 -14.62
N ASP A 15 -12.03 8.35 -14.77
CA ASP A 15 -10.96 8.44 -13.76
C ASP A 15 -10.46 7.08 -13.23
N PRO A 16 -9.95 6.19 -14.10
CA PRO A 16 -9.61 4.84 -13.67
C PRO A 16 -8.35 4.82 -12.79
N VAL A 17 -8.40 3.95 -11.78
CA VAL A 17 -7.27 3.62 -10.90
C VAL A 17 -6.71 2.27 -11.31
N VAL A 18 -5.43 2.22 -11.68
CA VAL A 18 -4.77 1.00 -12.17
C VAL A 18 -3.56 0.65 -11.30
N PHE A 19 -3.60 -0.52 -10.66
CA PHE A 19 -2.49 -1.07 -9.87
C PHE A 19 -1.88 -2.26 -10.62
N ALA A 20 -0.75 -2.05 -11.28
CA ALA A 20 0.00 -3.08 -12.01
C ALA A 20 1.18 -3.58 -11.16
N MET A 21 0.92 -4.58 -10.31
CA MET A 21 1.78 -5.00 -9.20
C MET A 21 2.76 -6.12 -9.52
N ALA A 22 2.66 -6.74 -10.71
CA ALA A 22 3.59 -7.79 -11.10
C ALA A 22 5.05 -7.30 -11.14
N ASN A 23 5.97 -8.14 -10.65
CA ASN A 23 7.41 -7.86 -10.63
C ASN A 23 8.17 -8.92 -11.43
N PRO A 24 9.31 -8.57 -12.07
CA PRO A 24 9.86 -7.22 -12.19
C PRO A 24 9.19 -6.39 -13.31
N ILE A 25 8.39 -7.02 -14.17
CA ILE A 25 7.69 -6.34 -15.27
C ILE A 25 6.18 -6.33 -14.96
N PRO A 26 5.55 -5.14 -14.85
CA PRO A 26 4.14 -5.01 -14.52
C PRO A 26 3.23 -5.58 -15.61
N GLU A 27 1.95 -5.74 -15.26
CA GLU A 27 0.88 -6.21 -16.14
C GLU A 27 0.74 -5.32 -17.38
N ILE A 28 0.90 -4.00 -17.19
CA ILE A 28 1.02 -2.96 -18.22
C ILE A 28 2.10 -1.96 -17.81
N GLN A 29 2.85 -1.43 -18.78
CA GLN A 29 3.81 -0.37 -18.51
C GLN A 29 3.08 0.99 -18.35
N PRO A 30 3.36 1.78 -17.29
CA PRO A 30 2.72 3.08 -17.06
C PRO A 30 2.72 4.03 -18.26
N GLU A 31 3.78 4.01 -19.06
CA GLU A 31 3.98 4.87 -20.23
C GLU A 31 2.91 4.67 -21.31
N LEU A 32 2.30 3.48 -21.36
CA LEU A 32 1.29 3.14 -22.37
C LEU A 32 -0.08 3.78 -22.09
N VAL A 33 -0.34 4.14 -20.84
CA VAL A 33 -1.67 4.58 -20.35
C VAL A 33 -1.61 5.80 -19.43
N LYS A 34 -0.46 6.50 -19.40
CA LYS A 34 -0.22 7.64 -18.48
C LYS A 34 -1.31 8.72 -18.51
N ASN A 35 -1.92 8.96 -19.67
CA ASN A 35 -2.97 9.96 -19.85
C ASN A 35 -4.39 9.38 -19.79
N ASP A 36 -4.52 8.06 -19.68
CA ASP A 36 -5.80 7.34 -19.65
C ASP A 36 -6.25 7.03 -18.21
N VAL A 37 -5.43 7.32 -17.20
CA VAL A 37 -5.66 6.95 -15.79
C VAL A 37 -5.60 8.13 -14.84
N ALA A 38 -6.47 8.13 -13.83
CA ALA A 38 -6.43 9.07 -12.73
C ALA A 38 -5.33 8.73 -11.72
N VAL A 39 -5.06 7.44 -11.52
CA VAL A 39 -3.96 6.94 -10.68
C VAL A 39 -3.33 5.72 -11.32
N MET A 40 -2.01 5.72 -11.43
CA MET A 40 -1.21 4.56 -11.80
C MET A 40 -0.30 4.18 -10.63
N ALA A 41 -0.26 2.90 -10.27
CA ALA A 41 0.66 2.37 -9.27
C ALA A 41 1.35 1.10 -9.78
N THR A 42 2.59 0.89 -9.35
CA THR A 42 3.35 -0.33 -9.66
C THR A 42 4.08 -0.88 -8.43
N GLY A 43 4.62 -2.09 -8.55
CA GLY A 43 5.46 -2.69 -7.49
C GLY A 43 6.89 -2.15 -7.50
N ARG A 44 7.28 -1.41 -8.54
CA ARG A 44 8.65 -0.95 -8.79
C ARG A 44 8.92 0.41 -8.16
N SER A 45 10.16 0.59 -7.73
CA SER A 45 10.62 1.81 -7.03
C SER A 45 10.95 2.98 -7.96
N ASP A 46 11.10 2.74 -9.26
CA ASP A 46 11.40 3.76 -10.25
C ASP A 46 10.16 4.44 -10.84
N TYR A 47 8.96 4.04 -10.39
CA TYR A 47 7.69 4.68 -10.74
C TYR A 47 7.06 5.38 -9.53
N ALA A 48 6.21 6.37 -9.82
CA ALA A 48 5.33 6.97 -8.83
C ALA A 48 4.38 5.90 -8.24
N ASN A 49 3.86 6.19 -7.04
CA ASN A 49 2.94 5.31 -6.31
C ASN A 49 3.44 3.86 -6.22
N GLN A 50 4.63 3.65 -5.66
CA GLN A 50 5.13 2.30 -5.41
C GLN A 50 4.27 1.62 -4.33
N ILE A 51 3.47 0.63 -4.72
CA ILE A 51 2.69 -0.20 -3.80
C ILE A 51 3.43 -1.52 -3.63
N ASN A 52 4.02 -1.71 -2.46
CA ASN A 52 4.79 -2.90 -2.15
C ASN A 52 4.68 -3.22 -0.65
N ASN A 53 4.72 -4.51 -0.31
CA ASN A 53 4.61 -4.99 1.06
C ASN A 53 5.73 -4.49 1.99
N VAL A 54 6.83 -3.93 1.43
CA VAL A 54 7.87 -3.23 2.19
C VAL A 54 7.34 -2.09 3.07
N LEU A 55 6.21 -1.48 2.70
CA LEU A 55 5.54 -0.47 3.53
C LEU A 55 4.83 -1.07 4.75
N ALA A 56 4.51 -2.36 4.73
CA ALA A 56 3.72 -3.01 5.77
C ALA A 56 4.59 -3.89 6.67
N PHE A 57 5.37 -4.82 6.11
CA PHE A 57 5.98 -5.90 6.90
C PHE A 57 6.85 -5.41 8.08
N PRO A 58 7.69 -4.36 7.97
CA PRO A 58 8.53 -3.94 9.09
C PRO A 58 7.68 -3.51 10.30
N GLY A 59 6.63 -2.73 10.04
CA GLY A 59 5.71 -2.25 11.07
C GLY A 59 4.81 -3.35 11.61
N VAL A 60 4.26 -4.21 10.75
CA VAL A 60 3.39 -5.33 11.16
C VAL A 60 4.12 -6.28 12.08
N PHE A 61 5.32 -6.73 11.69
CA PHE A 61 6.12 -7.62 12.54
C PHE A 61 6.55 -6.92 13.83
N ARG A 62 7.00 -5.66 13.75
CA ARG A 62 7.38 -4.91 14.96
C ARG A 62 6.21 -4.80 15.95
N GLY A 63 5.03 -4.43 15.48
CA GLY A 63 3.84 -4.29 16.31
C GLY A 63 3.43 -5.62 16.95
N ALA A 64 3.37 -6.69 16.17
CA ALA A 64 3.03 -8.03 16.67
C ALA A 64 4.04 -8.52 17.73
N ILE A 65 5.34 -8.32 17.50
CA ILE A 65 6.40 -8.71 18.44
C ILE A 65 6.34 -7.87 19.73
N ASP A 66 6.17 -6.55 19.62
CA ASP A 66 6.16 -5.64 20.76
C ASP A 66 5.03 -5.95 21.75
N CYS A 67 3.85 -6.37 21.27
CA CYS A 67 2.72 -6.77 22.13
C CYS A 67 2.60 -8.30 22.34
N ARG A 68 3.53 -9.08 21.79
CA ARG A 68 3.54 -10.55 21.84
C ARG A 68 2.23 -11.17 21.36
N ALA A 69 1.70 -10.66 20.24
CA ALA A 69 0.54 -11.22 19.58
C ALA A 69 0.76 -12.71 19.26
N SER A 70 -0.24 -13.56 19.47
CA SER A 70 -0.14 -14.99 19.15
C SER A 70 -0.19 -15.29 17.66
N GLU A 71 -0.75 -14.39 16.86
CA GLU A 71 -0.92 -14.53 15.42
C GLU A 71 -1.03 -13.16 14.73
N ILE A 72 -1.06 -13.16 13.40
CA ILE A 72 -1.38 -11.97 12.60
C ILE A 72 -2.81 -12.13 12.07
N THR A 73 -3.70 -11.21 12.43
CA THR A 73 -5.11 -11.26 12.03
C THR A 73 -5.39 -10.39 10.79
N PRO A 74 -6.49 -10.65 10.06
CA PRO A 74 -6.96 -9.73 9.02
C PRO A 74 -7.22 -8.31 9.55
N ASN A 75 -7.68 -8.17 10.80
CA ASN A 75 -7.89 -6.86 11.42
C ASN A 75 -6.57 -6.10 11.60
N MET A 76 -5.49 -6.77 12.04
CA MET A 76 -4.15 -6.17 12.10
C MET A 76 -3.67 -5.70 10.72
N CYS A 77 -3.92 -6.46 9.66
CA CYS A 77 -3.58 -6.07 8.29
C CYS A 77 -4.40 -4.85 7.82
N LEU A 78 -5.69 -4.78 8.16
CA LEU A 78 -6.56 -3.67 7.83
C LEU A 78 -6.14 -2.39 8.56
N GLU A 79 -5.86 -2.48 9.85
CA GLU A 79 -5.36 -1.35 10.65
C GLU A 79 -3.98 -0.87 10.18
N ALA A 80 -3.11 -1.79 9.73
CA ALA A 80 -1.85 -1.42 9.07
C ALA A 80 -2.09 -0.63 7.77
N ALA A 81 -3.03 -1.04 6.93
CA ALA A 81 -3.37 -0.33 5.71
C ALA A 81 -3.90 1.08 5.99
N TYR A 82 -4.80 1.23 6.98
CA TYR A 82 -5.28 2.55 7.41
C TYR A 82 -4.16 3.43 7.97
N ALA A 83 -3.23 2.85 8.76
CA ALA A 83 -2.09 3.57 9.28
C ALA A 83 -1.18 4.12 8.15
N ILE A 84 -0.89 3.31 7.13
CA ILE A 84 -0.13 3.75 5.95
C ILE A 84 -0.85 4.89 5.23
N ALA A 85 -2.15 4.73 4.97
CA ALA A 85 -2.95 5.74 4.27
C ALA A 85 -3.01 7.07 5.03
N SER A 86 -3.09 7.02 6.36
CA SER A 86 -3.16 8.21 7.22
C SER A 86 -1.93 9.11 7.20
N LEU A 87 -0.80 8.63 6.64
CA LEU A 87 0.44 9.41 6.59
C LEU A 87 0.47 10.47 5.50
N ILE A 88 -0.45 10.39 4.53
CA ILE A 88 -0.60 11.40 3.50
C ILE A 88 -1.66 12.39 3.92
N ASN A 89 -1.30 13.68 3.92
CA ASN A 89 -2.29 14.73 4.10
C ASN A 89 -3.20 14.79 2.85
N PRO A 90 -4.52 14.84 2.99
CA PRO A 90 -5.42 15.00 1.84
C PRO A 90 -5.07 16.18 0.92
N ALA A 91 -4.48 17.25 1.44
CA ALA A 91 -4.03 18.40 0.65
C ALA A 91 -2.79 18.13 -0.22
N GLU A 92 -2.04 17.05 0.06
CA GLU A 92 -0.86 16.63 -0.69
C GLU A 92 -1.19 15.58 -1.77
N LEU A 93 -2.42 15.06 -1.79
CA LEU A 93 -2.83 14.03 -2.74
C LEU A 93 -2.72 14.54 -4.17
N THR A 94 -2.01 13.77 -4.99
CA THR A 94 -1.94 13.99 -6.43
C THR A 94 -2.03 12.64 -7.14
N LYS A 95 -2.24 12.66 -8.45
CA LYS A 95 -2.23 11.45 -9.29
C LYS A 95 -0.94 10.61 -9.14
N GLU A 96 0.18 11.25 -8.77
CA GLU A 96 1.51 10.63 -8.60
C GLU A 96 1.89 10.44 -7.12
N TYR A 97 1.01 10.81 -6.18
CA TYR A 97 1.25 10.69 -4.74
C TYR A 97 -0.02 10.29 -3.98
N VAL A 98 -0.31 8.99 -3.98
CA VAL A 98 -1.42 8.37 -3.22
C VAL A 98 -0.96 7.39 -2.14
N ILE A 99 0.34 7.08 -2.08
CA ILE A 99 0.96 6.20 -1.08
C ILE A 99 2.32 6.76 -0.65
N PRO A 100 2.68 6.73 0.64
CA PRO A 100 3.96 7.27 1.10
C PRO A 100 5.14 6.50 0.50
N SER A 101 6.30 7.14 0.47
CA SER A 101 7.54 6.51 0.05
C SER A 101 7.88 5.32 0.96
N VAL A 102 8.45 4.26 0.38
CA VAL A 102 9.01 3.12 1.12
C VAL A 102 10.13 3.52 2.09
N PHE A 103 10.72 4.70 1.91
CA PHE A 103 11.75 5.26 2.79
C PHE A 103 11.20 6.23 3.84
N ASP A 104 9.88 6.44 3.89
CA ASP A 104 9.27 7.27 4.91
C ASP A 104 9.41 6.61 6.28
N LYS A 105 10.30 7.19 7.10
CA LYS A 105 10.66 6.67 8.43
C LYS A 105 9.47 6.60 9.38
N ARG A 106 8.37 7.32 9.10
CA ARG A 106 7.16 7.32 9.93
C ARG A 106 6.40 6.01 9.78
N VAL A 107 6.41 5.39 8.59
CA VAL A 107 5.58 4.22 8.22
C VAL A 107 5.69 3.09 9.24
N ALA A 108 6.90 2.60 9.50
CA ALA A 108 7.09 1.47 10.41
C ALA A 108 6.54 1.75 11.81
N THR A 109 6.69 2.98 12.31
CA THR A 109 6.24 3.37 13.65
C THR A 109 4.71 3.41 13.76
N VAL A 110 4.03 4.08 12.83
CA VAL A 110 2.55 4.16 12.88
C VAL A 110 1.89 2.81 12.61
N VAL A 111 2.43 2.02 11.67
CA VAL A 111 1.94 0.67 11.40
C VAL A 111 2.11 -0.21 12.64
N ALA A 112 3.27 -0.20 13.30
CA ALA A 112 3.49 -0.98 14.51
C ALA A 112 2.51 -0.60 15.63
N ALA A 113 2.25 0.70 15.83
CA ALA A 113 1.30 1.17 16.83
C ALA A 113 -0.15 0.72 16.52
N ALA A 114 -0.57 0.84 15.26
CA ALA A 114 -1.90 0.40 14.82
C ALA A 114 -2.07 -1.12 14.98
N VAL A 115 -1.05 -1.90 14.62
CA VAL A 115 -1.05 -3.35 14.75
C VAL A 115 -1.09 -3.80 16.21
N GLN A 116 -0.36 -3.14 17.12
CA GLN A 116 -0.47 -3.41 18.56
C GLN A 116 -1.87 -3.13 19.10
N ARG A 117 -2.48 -2.01 18.67
CA ARG A 117 -3.85 -1.66 19.06
C ARG A 117 -4.84 -2.73 18.58
N ALA A 118 -4.72 -3.15 17.31
CA ALA A 118 -5.56 -4.19 16.72
C ALA A 118 -5.42 -5.53 17.47
N ALA A 119 -4.18 -5.97 17.75
CA ALA A 119 -3.93 -7.20 18.49
C ALA A 119 -4.53 -7.19 19.90
N ARG A 120 -4.55 -6.03 20.57
CA ARG A 120 -5.22 -5.87 21.88
C ARG A 120 -6.74 -5.92 21.77
N GLN A 121 -7.32 -5.29 20.74
CA GLN A 121 -8.76 -5.33 20.46
C GLN A 121 -9.22 -6.75 20.14
N ASP A 122 -8.41 -7.51 19.41
CA ASP A 122 -8.66 -8.91 19.05
C ASP A 122 -8.42 -9.87 20.25
N GLY A 123 -7.87 -9.38 21.37
CA GLY A 123 -7.60 -10.20 22.56
C GLY A 123 -6.43 -11.18 22.43
N ILE A 124 -5.58 -11.01 21.41
CA ILE A 124 -4.44 -11.90 21.13
C ILE A 124 -3.09 -11.35 21.60
N ALA A 125 -3.06 -10.10 22.06
CA ALA A 125 -1.89 -9.48 22.69
C ALA A 125 -1.70 -9.99 24.12
N LYS A 126 -0.44 -10.22 24.52
CA LYS A 126 -0.08 -10.68 25.88
C LYS A 126 0.53 -9.56 26.73
N LEU A 127 0.56 -8.33 26.21
CA LEU A 127 1.08 -7.09 26.84
C LEU A 127 0.22 -5.86 26.53
#